data_AF-A0A7Z9MHK1-F1
#
_entry.id   AF-A0A7Z9MHK1-F1
#
_cell.length_a   1.000
_cell.length_b   1.000
_cell.length_c   1.000
_cell.angle_alpha   90.00
_cell.angle_beta   90.00
_cell.angle_gamma   90.00
#
_symmetry.space_group_name_H-M   'P 1'
#
loop_
_entity.id
_entity.type
_entity.pdbx_description
1 polymer ?
#
loop_
_entity_poly.entity_id
_entity_poly.type
_entity_poly.pdbx_seq_one_letter_code
_entity_poly.pdbx_strand_id
1 'polypeptide(L)'
;TKVPVAVDAQELKINSNRLNRALENAKIKCDWLICDSVDVQMYNKRTSIESKAALNFSMAMNHVNTIMKRYSTQHPRIMVDRHGGRTNYRNDLQLCWPDAEIQILCEDSEMSRYRMQLGKSLATVTFASKSDEKHLPVALASMIAKYTRELKMIRLNRYFQNEIPELEPTAGYVKDGRRFLKEIEPFLADKGINRELLVRSS
;
A
#
# COMPACT_ATOMS: atom_id res chain seq x y z
N THR A 1 -18.62 -3.74 6.69
CA THR A 1 -18.22 -5.11 6.31
C THR A 1 -17.80 -5.80 7.58
N LYS A 2 -18.49 -6.88 7.98
CA LYS A 2 -18.03 -7.70 9.10
C LYS A 2 -16.79 -8.47 8.64
N VAL A 3 -15.78 -8.57 9.51
CA VAL A 3 -14.55 -9.34 9.28
C VAL A 3 -14.53 -10.52 10.26
N PRO A 4 -13.89 -11.66 9.92
CA PRO A 4 -13.19 -11.97 8.66
C PRO A 4 -14.13 -12.12 7.45
N VAL A 5 -13.62 -11.90 6.24
CA VAL A 5 -14.40 -12.01 4.97
C VAL A 5 -14.08 -13.23 4.12
N ALA A 6 -13.00 -13.97 4.42
CA ALA A 6 -12.49 -15.07 3.58
C ALA A 6 -12.47 -16.43 4.29
N VAL A 7 -12.51 -16.44 5.61
CA VAL A 7 -12.44 -17.65 6.45
C VAL A 7 -13.42 -17.49 7.61
N ASP A 8 -13.84 -18.60 8.21
CA ASP A 8 -14.64 -18.54 9.44
C ASP A 8 -13.78 -18.30 10.69
N ALA A 9 -14.45 -18.15 11.85
CA ALA A 9 -13.77 -17.88 13.11
C ALA A 9 -12.88 -19.05 13.59
N GLN A 10 -13.24 -20.29 13.25
CA GLN A 10 -12.49 -21.47 13.66
C GLN A 10 -11.21 -21.59 12.84
N GLU A 11 -11.31 -21.44 11.52
CA GLU A 11 -10.16 -21.43 10.63
C GLU A 11 -9.22 -20.26 10.95
N LEU A 12 -9.74 -19.06 11.21
CA LEU A 12 -8.93 -17.91 11.64
C LEU A 12 -8.14 -18.24 12.92
N LYS A 13 -8.76 -18.88 13.89
CA LYS A 13 -8.11 -19.30 15.14
C LYS A 13 -6.98 -20.31 14.87
N ILE A 14 -7.23 -21.31 14.02
CA ILE A 14 -6.23 -22.31 13.64
C ILE A 14 -5.03 -21.64 12.94
N ASN A 15 -5.29 -20.81 11.93
CA ASN A 15 -4.25 -20.12 11.17
C ASN A 15 -3.45 -19.13 12.04
N SER A 16 -4.13 -18.41 12.94
CA SER A 16 -3.47 -17.50 13.89
C SER A 16 -2.53 -18.25 14.85
N ASN A 17 -2.97 -19.40 15.39
CA ASN A 17 -2.14 -20.21 16.27
C ASN A 17 -0.92 -20.80 15.54
N ARG A 18 -1.10 -21.24 14.29
CA ARG A 18 0.01 -21.72 13.45
C ARG A 18 1.03 -20.61 13.19
N LEU A 19 0.56 -19.41 12.85
CA LEU A 19 1.42 -18.24 12.64
C LEU A 19 2.15 -17.86 13.93
N ASN A 20 1.46 -17.77 15.07
CA ASN A 20 2.07 -17.42 16.35
C ASN A 20 3.21 -18.37 16.72
N ARG A 21 2.98 -19.69 16.60
CA ARG A 21 4.02 -20.69 16.86
C ARG A 21 5.22 -20.53 15.92
N ALA A 22 4.98 -20.25 14.63
CA ALA A 22 6.06 -20.02 13.67
C ALA A 22 6.88 -18.76 14.01
N LEU A 23 6.21 -17.68 14.40
CA LEU A 23 6.84 -16.43 14.82
C LEU A 23 7.65 -16.60 16.10
N GLU A 24 7.12 -17.29 17.11
CA GLU A 24 7.81 -17.63 18.36
C GLU A 24 9.08 -18.44 18.09
N ASN A 25 8.98 -19.50 17.30
CA ASN A 25 10.12 -20.34 16.93
C ASN A 25 11.21 -19.55 16.19
N ALA A 26 10.80 -18.60 15.34
CA ALA A 26 11.71 -17.72 14.61
C ALA A 26 12.21 -16.53 15.44
N LYS A 27 11.74 -16.35 16.69
CA LYS A 27 11.99 -15.18 17.54
C LYS A 27 11.62 -13.86 16.84
N ILE A 28 10.55 -13.88 16.05
CA ILE A 28 10.01 -12.73 15.35
C ILE A 28 8.77 -12.25 16.09
N LYS A 29 8.66 -10.93 16.27
CA LYS A 29 7.43 -10.29 16.72
C LYS A 29 6.93 -9.35 15.63
N CYS A 30 5.64 -9.43 15.30
CA CYS A 30 4.97 -8.39 14.52
C CYS A 30 4.59 -7.25 15.48
N ASP A 31 5.30 -6.13 15.43
CA ASP A 31 5.03 -4.99 16.31
C ASP A 31 3.78 -4.22 15.87
N TRP A 32 3.64 -4.00 14.56
CA TRP A 32 2.53 -3.25 14.00
C TRP A 32 2.31 -3.57 12.52
N LEU A 33 1.12 -3.26 12.02
CA LEU A 33 0.78 -3.26 10.60
C LEU A 33 0.01 -1.98 10.29
N ILE A 34 0.40 -1.29 9.23
CA ILE A 34 -0.25 -0.06 8.77
C ILE A 34 -0.46 -0.17 7.27
N CYS A 35 -1.62 0.27 6.80
CA CYS A 35 -1.93 0.40 5.39
C CYS A 35 -2.60 1.75 5.17
N ASP A 36 -1.94 2.63 4.43
CA ASP A 36 -2.57 3.85 3.95
C ASP A 36 -3.25 3.58 2.61
N SER A 37 -4.33 4.31 2.35
CA SER A 37 -5.13 4.11 1.15
C SER A 37 -5.49 5.45 0.54
N VAL A 38 -5.16 5.60 -0.73
CA VAL A 38 -5.42 6.82 -1.50
C VAL A 38 -6.78 6.65 -2.18
N ASP A 39 -7.75 7.49 -1.82
CA ASP A 39 -9.01 7.56 -2.56
C ASP A 39 -8.85 8.37 -3.86
N VAL A 40 -9.89 8.37 -4.69
CA VAL A 40 -9.86 9.03 -6.00
C VAL A 40 -9.70 10.54 -5.88
N GLN A 41 -10.29 11.16 -4.86
CA GLN A 41 -10.19 12.60 -4.66
C GLN A 41 -8.74 13.00 -4.34
N MET A 42 -8.11 12.31 -3.40
CA MET A 42 -6.70 12.51 -3.06
C MET A 42 -5.81 12.19 -4.26
N TYR A 43 -6.10 11.11 -4.99
CA TYR A 43 -5.37 10.75 -6.21
C TYR A 43 -5.42 11.91 -7.21
N ASN A 44 -6.61 12.36 -7.61
CA ASN A 44 -6.80 13.42 -8.61
C ASN A 44 -6.12 14.72 -8.19
N LYS A 45 -6.31 15.12 -6.92
CA LYS A 45 -5.67 16.32 -6.36
C LYS A 45 -4.16 16.24 -6.44
N ARG A 46 -3.56 15.12 -6.03
CA ARG A 46 -2.11 14.94 -6.02
C ARG A 46 -1.54 14.84 -7.44
N THR A 47 -2.20 14.08 -8.32
CA THR A 47 -1.73 13.89 -9.69
C THR A 47 -1.89 15.11 -10.60
N SER A 48 -2.58 16.16 -10.13
CA SER A 48 -2.59 17.46 -10.81
C SER A 48 -1.23 18.18 -10.78
N ILE A 49 -0.36 17.83 -9.83
CA ILE A 49 0.94 18.48 -9.61
C ILE A 49 2.13 17.52 -9.61
N GLU A 50 1.89 16.20 -9.58
CA GLU A 50 2.95 15.19 -9.62
C GLU A 50 2.53 13.95 -10.43
N SER A 51 3.50 13.13 -10.85
CA SER A 51 3.18 11.88 -11.55
C SER A 51 2.59 10.83 -10.61
N LYS A 52 1.81 9.88 -11.15
CA LYS A 52 1.36 8.69 -10.40
C LYS A 52 2.53 7.94 -9.73
N ALA A 53 3.67 7.85 -10.43
CA ALA A 53 4.86 7.20 -9.89
C ALA A 53 5.43 7.95 -8.68
N ALA A 54 5.48 9.29 -8.75
CA ALA A 54 5.89 10.14 -7.64
C ALA A 54 4.92 10.04 -6.44
N LEU A 55 3.62 10.07 -6.68
CA LEU A 55 2.61 9.84 -5.64
C LEU A 55 2.83 8.50 -4.94
N ASN A 56 2.92 7.40 -5.70
CA ASN A 56 3.13 6.07 -5.14
C ASN A 56 4.43 5.99 -4.32
N PHE A 57 5.51 6.56 -4.84
CA PHE A 57 6.79 6.61 -4.15
C PHE A 57 6.69 7.40 -2.84
N SER A 58 6.07 8.59 -2.85
CA SER A 58 5.90 9.42 -1.66
C SER A 58 5.08 8.73 -0.57
N MET A 59 4.03 7.98 -0.95
CA MET A 59 3.23 7.21 0.02
C MET A 59 4.05 6.12 0.69
N ALA A 60 4.86 5.37 -0.08
CA ALA A 60 5.77 4.40 0.50
C ALA A 60 6.83 5.06 1.40
N MET A 61 7.38 6.20 1.00
CA MET A 61 8.38 6.92 1.80
C MET A 61 7.81 7.48 3.11
N ASN A 62 6.50 7.77 3.19
CA ASN A 62 5.86 8.10 4.46
C ASN A 62 5.89 6.92 5.46
N HIS A 63 5.73 5.68 4.98
CA HIS A 63 5.90 4.50 5.83
C HIS A 63 7.36 4.32 6.26
N VAL A 64 8.31 4.53 5.34
CA VAL A 64 9.75 4.52 5.66
C VAL A 64 10.07 5.55 6.75
N ASN A 65 9.60 6.79 6.59
CA ASN A 65 9.77 7.87 7.57
C ASN A 65 9.19 7.50 8.95
N THR A 66 8.01 6.88 8.96
CA THR A 66 7.33 6.44 10.17
C THR A 66 8.13 5.37 10.91
N ILE A 67 8.71 4.41 10.18
CA ILE A 67 9.61 3.38 10.74
C ILE A 67 10.89 4.02 11.29
N MET A 68 11.52 4.91 10.52
CA MET A 68 12.76 5.59 10.93
C MET A 68 12.56 6.41 12.21
N LYS A 69 11.45 7.13 12.34
CA LYS A 69 11.13 7.90 13.56
C LYS A 69 10.89 7.00 14.76
N ARG A 70 10.14 5.90 14.59
CA ARG A 70 9.82 4.96 15.68
C ARG A 70 11.06 4.23 16.21
N TYR A 71 11.97 3.85 15.32
CA TYR A 71 13.15 3.05 15.65
C TYR A 71 14.45 3.84 15.45
N SER A 72 14.43 5.14 15.77
CA SER A 72 15.53 6.07 15.48
C SER A 72 16.88 5.70 16.09
N THR A 73 16.89 4.89 17.15
CA THR A 73 18.10 4.43 17.83
C THR A 73 18.49 2.98 17.50
N GLN A 74 17.73 2.30 16.64
CA GLN A 74 17.86 0.85 16.41
C GLN A 74 18.37 0.47 15.02
N HIS A 75 18.69 1.45 14.18
CA HIS A 75 19.12 1.22 12.78
C HIS A 75 18.19 0.26 12.01
N PRO A 76 16.90 0.62 11.80
CA PRO A 76 15.97 -0.25 11.11
C PRO A 76 16.47 -0.63 9.71
N ARG A 77 16.26 -1.90 9.35
CA ARG A 77 16.44 -2.43 7.98
C ARG A 77 15.07 -2.53 7.33
N ILE A 78 14.85 -1.74 6.29
CA ILE A 78 13.57 -1.53 5.66
C ILE A 78 13.62 -2.14 4.26
N MET A 79 12.75 -3.12 4.00
CA MET A 79 12.59 -3.73 2.69
C MET A 79 11.37 -3.12 1.99
N VAL A 80 11.56 -2.71 0.74
CA VAL A 80 10.51 -2.13 -0.11
C VAL A 80 10.50 -2.90 -1.42
N ASP A 81 9.32 -3.35 -1.85
CA ASP A 81 9.19 -3.97 -3.16
C ASP A 81 9.39 -2.91 -4.25
N ARG A 82 10.13 -3.27 -5.30
CA ARG A 82 10.59 -2.32 -6.31
C ARG A 82 9.39 -1.69 -7.05
N HIS A 83 9.38 -0.37 -7.15
CA HIS A 83 8.34 0.36 -7.87
C HIS A 83 8.67 0.46 -9.37
N GLY A 84 8.06 -0.40 -10.18
CA GLY A 84 8.26 -0.40 -11.63
C GLY A 84 9.71 -0.71 -12.02
N GLY A 85 10.18 -0.14 -13.12
CA GLY A 85 11.52 -0.38 -13.66
C GLY A 85 12.66 0.40 -12.98
N ARG A 86 12.41 1.09 -11.87
CA ARG A 86 13.40 1.97 -11.23
C ARG A 86 14.47 1.15 -10.50
N THR A 87 15.73 1.41 -10.84
CA THR A 87 16.93 0.73 -10.29
C THR A 87 17.81 1.64 -9.42
N ASN A 88 17.60 2.96 -9.46
CA ASN A 88 18.37 3.93 -8.71
C ASN A 88 17.39 4.87 -7.99
N TYR A 89 17.55 5.00 -6.68
CA TYR A 89 16.63 5.72 -5.79
C TYR A 89 17.32 6.84 -5.01
N ARG A 90 18.65 6.98 -5.10
CA ARG A 90 19.40 7.96 -4.29
C ARG A 90 18.82 9.38 -4.40
N ASN A 91 18.54 9.84 -5.62
CA ASN A 91 18.03 11.20 -5.83
C ASN A 91 16.62 11.37 -5.29
N ASP A 92 15.73 10.40 -5.50
CA ASP A 92 14.38 10.47 -4.94
C ASP A 92 14.39 10.40 -3.41
N LEU A 93 15.26 9.58 -2.82
CA LEU A 93 15.47 9.53 -1.37
C LEU A 93 16.00 10.88 -0.86
N GLN A 94 16.94 11.51 -1.56
CA GLN A 94 17.45 12.83 -1.19
C GLN A 94 16.34 13.90 -1.25
N LEU A 95 15.41 13.81 -2.21
CA LEU A 95 14.26 14.72 -2.26
C LEU A 95 13.33 14.54 -1.05
N CYS A 96 13.12 13.29 -0.61
CA CYS A 96 12.30 13.01 0.57
C CYS A 96 12.97 13.44 1.89
N TRP A 97 14.30 13.36 1.97
CA TRP A 97 15.08 13.78 3.13
C TRP A 97 16.30 14.60 2.68
N PRO A 98 16.12 15.91 2.43
CA PRO A 98 17.17 16.78 1.88
C PRO A 98 18.46 16.80 2.69
N ASP A 99 18.35 16.71 4.01
CA ASP A 99 19.49 16.76 4.93
C ASP A 99 20.08 15.37 5.26
N ALA A 100 19.56 14.30 4.64
CA ALA A 100 20.08 12.96 4.89
C ALA A 100 21.43 12.74 4.19
N GLU A 101 22.39 12.19 4.91
CA GLU A 101 23.57 11.60 4.29
C GLU A 101 23.19 10.22 3.75
N ILE A 102 23.26 10.04 2.43
CA ILE A 102 22.85 8.82 1.74
C ILE A 102 24.07 8.16 1.12
N GLN A 103 24.47 7.04 1.70
CA GLN A 103 25.50 6.15 1.15
C GLN A 103 24.83 5.06 0.31
N ILE A 104 25.25 4.95 -0.95
CA ILE A 104 24.91 3.80 -1.80
C ILE A 104 25.71 2.59 -1.30
N LEU A 105 25.03 1.53 -0.88
CA LEU A 105 25.66 0.27 -0.48
C LEU A 105 25.73 -0.72 -1.65
N CYS A 106 24.72 -0.71 -2.52
CA CYS A 106 24.63 -1.56 -3.70
C CYS A 106 23.55 -1.02 -4.66
N GLU A 107 23.82 -1.05 -5.97
CA GLU A 107 22.83 -0.84 -7.02
C GLU A 107 23.08 -1.86 -8.14
N ASP A 108 22.20 -2.84 -8.28
CA ASP A 108 22.26 -3.84 -9.34
C ASP A 108 20.85 -4.19 -9.88
N SER A 109 20.80 -5.17 -10.78
CA SER A 109 19.56 -5.61 -11.41
C SER A 109 18.57 -6.23 -10.42
N GLU A 110 19.02 -6.79 -9.30
CA GLU A 110 18.18 -7.45 -8.30
C GLU A 110 17.71 -6.48 -7.21
N MET A 111 18.60 -5.61 -6.73
CA MET A 111 18.31 -4.70 -5.62
C MET A 111 19.08 -3.38 -5.65
N SER A 112 18.55 -2.41 -4.91
CA SER A 112 19.16 -1.10 -4.68
C SER A 112 19.12 -0.84 -3.17
N ARG A 113 20.27 -0.70 -2.53
CA ARG A 113 20.40 -0.58 -1.08
C ARG A 113 21.15 0.68 -0.68
N TYR A 114 20.56 1.41 0.26
CA TYR A 114 21.07 2.69 0.75
C TYR A 114 21.15 2.68 2.26
N ARG A 115 22.24 3.22 2.80
CA ARG A 115 22.30 3.62 4.21
C ARG A 115 21.98 5.10 4.27
N MET A 116 21.00 5.44 5.10
CA MET A 116 20.55 6.80 5.33
C MET A 116 20.90 7.20 6.75
N GLN A 117 21.50 8.37 6.91
CA GLN A 117 21.77 8.98 8.20
C GLN A 117 21.06 10.34 8.30
N LEU A 118 20.21 10.49 9.31
CA LEU A 118 19.49 11.73 9.62
C LEU A 118 19.87 12.15 11.03
N GLY A 119 20.84 13.05 11.13
CA GLY A 119 21.47 13.39 12.41
C GLY A 119 22.10 12.15 13.05
N LYS A 120 21.57 11.73 14.21
CA LYS A 120 22.00 10.51 14.93
C LYS A 120 21.24 9.24 14.52
N SER A 121 20.14 9.38 13.76
CA SER A 121 19.33 8.25 13.35
C SER A 121 19.92 7.59 12.11
N LEU A 122 20.04 6.27 12.15
CA LEU A 122 20.50 5.46 11.01
C LEU A 122 19.36 4.60 10.49
N ALA A 123 19.33 4.34 9.19
CA ALA A 123 18.44 3.36 8.57
C ALA A 123 19.10 2.73 7.35
N THR A 124 18.73 1.49 7.03
CA THR A 124 19.10 0.86 5.76
C THR A 124 17.83 0.58 4.98
N VAL A 125 17.67 1.21 3.82
CA VAL A 125 16.52 0.99 2.93
C VAL A 125 16.99 0.16 1.73
N THR A 126 16.28 -0.93 1.44
CA THR A 126 16.54 -1.79 0.29
C THR A 126 15.29 -1.88 -0.57
N PHE A 127 15.44 -1.56 -1.85
CA PHE A 127 14.45 -1.78 -2.89
C PHE A 127 14.82 -3.03 -3.66
N ALA A 128 13.95 -4.04 -3.73
CA ALA A 128 14.23 -5.29 -4.42
C ALA A 128 13.00 -5.79 -5.15
N SER A 129 13.20 -6.46 -6.30
CA SER A 129 12.11 -7.09 -7.06
C SER A 129 11.71 -8.42 -6.42
N LYS A 130 10.42 -8.78 -6.48
CA LYS A 130 9.88 -10.04 -5.93
C LYS A 130 10.26 -10.25 -4.47
N SER A 131 10.24 -9.15 -3.72
CA SER A 131 10.73 -9.15 -2.34
C SER A 131 9.73 -9.76 -1.37
N ASP A 132 8.46 -9.88 -1.77
CA ASP A 132 7.40 -10.60 -1.04
C ASP A 132 7.64 -12.11 -0.95
N GLU A 133 8.30 -12.72 -1.93
CA GLU A 133 8.69 -14.14 -1.88
C GLU A 133 9.83 -14.41 -0.89
N LYS A 134 10.63 -13.38 -0.56
CA LYS A 134 11.88 -13.51 0.21
C LYS A 134 11.82 -12.90 1.61
N HIS A 135 10.92 -11.95 1.84
CA HIS A 135 10.87 -11.17 3.07
C HIS A 135 9.45 -11.08 3.64
N LEU A 136 9.25 -11.71 4.81
CA LEU A 136 7.97 -11.70 5.53
C LEU A 136 7.36 -10.28 5.70
N PRO A 137 8.13 -9.22 6.05
CA PRO A 137 7.55 -7.87 6.16
C PRO A 137 6.94 -7.36 4.85
N VAL A 138 7.56 -7.65 3.70
CA VAL A 138 7.05 -7.25 2.39
C VAL A 138 5.81 -8.07 2.04
N ALA A 139 5.85 -9.38 2.28
CA ALA A 139 4.69 -10.25 2.09
C ALA A 139 3.47 -9.74 2.89
N LEU A 140 3.67 -9.41 4.18
CA LEU A 140 2.63 -8.87 5.04
C LEU A 140 2.12 -7.50 4.56
N ALA A 141 3.01 -6.60 4.13
CA ALA A 141 2.62 -5.31 3.55
C ALA A 141 1.75 -5.49 2.28
N SER A 142 2.12 -6.45 1.41
CA SER A 142 1.35 -6.81 0.22
C SER A 142 -0.03 -7.38 0.58
N MET A 143 -0.08 -8.29 1.57
CA MET A 143 -1.32 -8.89 2.04
C MET A 143 -2.27 -7.86 2.66
N ILE A 144 -1.79 -6.98 3.54
CA ILE A 144 -2.65 -5.97 4.17
C ILE A 144 -3.15 -4.94 3.15
N ALA A 145 -2.34 -4.56 2.16
CA ALA A 145 -2.76 -3.66 1.10
C ALA A 145 -3.88 -4.28 0.24
N LYS A 146 -3.69 -5.53 -0.21
CA LYS A 146 -4.70 -6.28 -0.98
C LYS A 146 -5.98 -6.49 -0.17
N TYR A 147 -5.86 -6.93 1.08
CA TYR A 147 -7.00 -7.14 1.96
C TYR A 147 -7.79 -5.84 2.20
N THR A 148 -7.10 -4.73 2.47
CA THR A 148 -7.73 -3.41 2.63
C THR A 148 -8.44 -2.98 1.35
N ARG A 149 -7.83 -3.20 0.18
CA ARG A 149 -8.44 -2.91 -1.12
C ARG A 149 -9.72 -3.71 -1.32
N GLU A 150 -9.72 -5.02 -1.06
CA GLU A 150 -10.91 -5.86 -1.19
C GLU A 150 -12.03 -5.44 -0.24
N LEU A 151 -11.69 -5.13 1.02
CA LEU A 151 -12.68 -4.60 1.97
C LEU A 151 -13.34 -3.31 1.48
N LYS A 152 -12.57 -2.41 0.83
CA LYS A 152 -13.12 -1.20 0.21
C LYS A 152 -14.02 -1.52 -0.97
N MET A 153 -13.62 -2.43 -1.87
CA MET A 153 -14.46 -2.85 -3.00
C MET A 153 -15.77 -3.48 -2.54
N ILE A 154 -15.74 -4.33 -1.51
CA ILE A 154 -16.96 -4.91 -0.91
C ILE A 154 -17.88 -3.82 -0.36
N ARG A 155 -17.33 -2.78 0.28
CA ARG A 155 -18.12 -1.65 0.79
C ARG A 155 -18.72 -0.82 -0.34
N LEU A 156 -17.95 -0.54 -1.38
CA LEU A 156 -18.40 0.19 -2.56
C LEU A 156 -19.57 -0.52 -3.24
N ASN A 157 -19.40 -1.81 -3.55
CA ASN A 157 -20.45 -2.62 -4.17
C ASN A 157 -21.70 -2.68 -3.28
N ARG A 158 -21.55 -2.97 -1.99
CA ARG A 158 -22.69 -3.02 -1.06
C ARG A 158 -23.47 -1.70 -1.03
N TYR A 159 -22.78 -0.56 -1.02
CA TYR A 159 -23.44 0.74 -1.01
C TYR A 159 -24.34 0.90 -2.23
N PHE A 160 -23.81 0.72 -3.44
CA PHE A 160 -24.60 0.92 -4.65
C PHE A 160 -25.63 -0.18 -4.89
N GLN A 161 -25.38 -1.43 -4.49
CA GLN A 161 -26.36 -2.52 -4.60
C GLN A 161 -27.56 -2.35 -3.67
N ASN A 162 -27.37 -1.71 -2.52
CA ASN A 162 -28.50 -1.37 -1.65
C ASN A 162 -29.43 -0.31 -2.28
N GLU A 163 -28.87 0.57 -3.12
CA GLU A 163 -29.62 1.63 -3.81
C GLU A 163 -30.17 1.16 -5.17
N ILE A 164 -29.46 0.22 -5.83
CA ILE A 164 -29.78 -0.33 -7.15
C ILE A 164 -29.71 -1.87 -7.02
N PRO A 165 -30.81 -2.55 -6.66
CA PRO A 165 -30.79 -3.99 -6.37
C PRO A 165 -30.27 -4.89 -7.50
N GLU A 166 -30.51 -4.52 -8.76
CA GLU A 166 -30.09 -5.26 -9.96
C GLU A 166 -28.66 -4.94 -10.40
N LEU A 167 -27.91 -4.15 -9.62
CA LEU A 167 -26.56 -3.72 -9.99
C LEU A 167 -25.55 -4.86 -9.82
N GLU A 168 -24.95 -5.28 -10.93
CA GLU A 168 -23.87 -6.25 -10.93
C GLU A 168 -22.58 -5.66 -10.33
N PRO A 169 -21.90 -6.36 -9.40
CA PRO A 169 -20.74 -5.82 -8.70
C PRO A 169 -19.55 -5.59 -9.65
N THR A 170 -18.67 -4.67 -9.26
CA THR A 170 -17.42 -4.38 -9.96
C THR A 170 -16.21 -4.83 -9.16
N ALA A 171 -15.23 -5.38 -9.87
CA ALA A 171 -13.88 -5.58 -9.40
C ALA A 171 -13.03 -4.32 -9.59
N GLY A 172 -13.53 -3.25 -10.23
CA GLY A 172 -12.86 -1.97 -10.41
C GLY A 172 -11.74 -1.97 -11.45
N TYR A 173 -11.67 -2.97 -12.34
CA TYR A 173 -10.76 -2.93 -13.48
C TYR A 173 -11.38 -2.12 -14.62
N VAL A 174 -10.59 -1.80 -15.65
CA VAL A 174 -10.99 -0.81 -16.67
C VAL A 174 -12.29 -1.19 -17.37
N LYS A 175 -12.47 -2.46 -17.76
CA LYS A 175 -13.64 -2.91 -18.52
C LYS A 175 -14.89 -2.97 -17.63
N ASP A 176 -14.83 -3.68 -16.51
CA ASP A 176 -15.97 -3.84 -15.62
C ASP A 176 -16.30 -2.56 -14.84
N GLY A 177 -15.29 -1.76 -14.49
CA GLY A 177 -15.48 -0.47 -13.84
C GLY A 177 -16.20 0.55 -14.75
N ARG A 178 -15.90 0.57 -16.06
CA ARG A 178 -16.64 1.42 -17.02
C ARG A 178 -18.10 1.02 -17.13
N ARG A 179 -18.39 -0.29 -17.15
CA ARG A 179 -19.76 -0.82 -17.10
C ARG A 179 -20.47 -0.34 -15.83
N PHE A 180 -19.87 -0.59 -14.67
CA PHE A 180 -20.42 -0.20 -13.38
C PHE A 180 -20.70 1.31 -13.28
N LEU A 181 -19.74 2.15 -13.72
CA LEU A 181 -19.92 3.61 -13.75
C LEU A 181 -21.12 4.02 -14.60
N LYS A 182 -21.30 3.41 -15.77
CA LYS A 182 -22.45 3.69 -16.65
C LYS A 182 -23.78 3.33 -15.99
N GLU A 183 -23.83 2.21 -15.27
CA GLU A 183 -25.03 1.74 -14.58
C GLU A 183 -25.40 2.61 -13.38
N ILE A 184 -24.42 3.13 -12.63
CA ILE A 184 -24.68 4.02 -11.48
C ILE A 184 -24.85 5.49 -11.87
N GLU A 185 -24.50 5.90 -13.10
CA GLU A 185 -24.52 7.30 -13.55
C GLU A 185 -25.88 8.00 -13.29
N PRO A 186 -27.06 7.39 -13.57
CA PRO A 186 -28.35 8.01 -13.28
C PRO A 186 -28.55 8.27 -11.78
N PHE A 187 -28.09 7.36 -10.93
CA PHE A 187 -28.16 7.51 -9.47
C PHE A 187 -27.24 8.62 -8.96
N LEU A 188 -26.02 8.73 -9.50
CA LEU A 188 -25.12 9.82 -9.15
C LEU A 188 -25.73 11.18 -9.47
N ALA A 189 -26.40 11.30 -10.62
CA ALA A 189 -27.10 12.52 -11.03
C ALA A 189 -28.28 12.85 -10.09
N ASP A 190 -29.12 11.88 -9.76
CA ASP A 190 -30.26 12.05 -8.83
C ASP A 190 -29.80 12.52 -7.43
N LYS A 191 -28.71 11.93 -6.91
CA LYS A 191 -28.18 12.25 -5.58
C LYS A 191 -27.20 13.42 -5.55
N GLY A 192 -26.89 14.04 -6.68
CA GLY A 192 -25.90 15.11 -6.78
C GLY A 192 -24.49 14.67 -6.35
N ILE A 193 -24.14 13.40 -6.53
CA ILE A 193 -22.82 12.87 -6.17
C ILE A 193 -21.84 13.19 -7.30
N ASN A 194 -20.76 13.90 -6.97
CA ASN A 194 -19.72 14.21 -7.96
C ASN A 194 -19.02 12.92 -8.43
N ARG A 195 -19.13 12.64 -9.73
CA ARG A 195 -18.49 11.51 -10.42
C ARG A 195 -16.96 11.48 -10.26
N GLU A 196 -16.31 12.62 -10.07
CA GLU A 196 -14.87 12.72 -9.85
C GLU A 196 -14.41 12.07 -8.54
N LEU A 197 -15.33 11.79 -7.61
CA LEU A 197 -15.03 11.00 -6.41
C LEU A 197 -14.83 9.50 -6.71
N LEU A 198 -15.19 9.05 -7.91
CA LEU A 198 -15.13 7.65 -8.33
C LEU A 198 -14.19 7.42 -9.52
N VAL A 199 -13.91 8.46 -10.31
CA VAL A 199 -13.11 8.37 -11.54
C VAL A 199 -11.81 9.14 -11.41
N ARG A 200 -10.70 8.46 -11.67
CA ARG A 200 -9.38 9.10 -11.70
C ARG A 200 -9.27 10.04 -12.90
N SER A 201 -8.76 11.25 -12.69
CA SER A 201 -8.27 12.10 -13.77
C SER A 201 -7.07 11.42 -14.44
N SER A 202 -7.07 11.40 -15.77
CA SER A 202 -6.01 10.82 -16.60
C SER A 202 -4.63 11.37 -16.26
#